data_AF-A0A7C6H8M1-F1
#
_entry.id   AF-A0A7C6H8M1-F1
#
_cell.length_a   1.000
_cell.length_b   1.000
_cell.length_c   1.000
_cell.angle_alpha   90.00
_cell.angle_beta   90.00
_cell.angle_gamma   90.00
#
_symmetry.space_group_name_H-M   'P 1'
#
loop_
_entity.id
_entity.type
_entity.pdbx_description
1 polymer ?
#
loop_
_entity_poly.entity_id
_entity_poly.type
_entity_poly.pdbx_seq_one_letter_code
_entity_poly.pdbx_strand_id
1 'polypeptide(L)' 'YREQELSKRLLDMREDEQLDLLASDGMMVKRPLLIGDDFVLVGFREKEWTERLDK' A
#
# COMPACT_ATOMS: atom_id res chain seq x y z
N TYR A 1 5.11 8.23 10.89
CA TYR A 1 5.48 6.79 10.88
C TYR A 1 6.49 6.41 11.98
N ARG A 2 7.69 7.03 12.07
CA ARG A 2 8.68 6.69 13.12
C ARG A 2 8.37 7.20 14.53
N GLU A 3 7.50 8.20 14.68
CA GLU A 3 7.22 8.81 15.99
C GLU A 3 6.09 8.15 16.80
N GLN A 4 5.29 7.24 16.23
CA GLN A 4 4.13 6.62 16.91
C GLN A 4 4.18 5.09 17.03
N GLU A 5 5.32 4.45 16.73
CA GLU A 5 5.45 2.98 16.71
C GLU A 5 4.32 2.25 15.96
N LEU A 6 3.77 2.88 14.91
CA LEU A 6 2.63 2.39 14.13
C LEU A 6 2.80 0.95 13.67
N SER A 7 4.03 0.56 13.31
CA SER A 7 4.35 -0.82 12.91
C SER A 7 4.04 -1.87 13.98
N LYS A 8 4.12 -1.54 15.27
CA LYS A 8 3.77 -2.46 16.37
C LYS A 8 2.26 -2.56 16.55
N ARG A 9 1.56 -1.43 16.50
CA ARG A 9 0.10 -1.39 16.69
C ARG A 9 -0.66 -2.03 15.54
N LEU A 10 -0.10 -2.02 14.32
CA LEU A 10 -0.66 -2.70 13.16
C LEU A 10 -0.70 -4.23 13.32
N LEU A 11 0.21 -4.83 14.10
CA LEU A 11 0.23 -6.29 14.31
C LEU A 11 -0.98 -6.79 15.13
N ASP A 12 -1.48 -5.95 16.04
CA ASP A 12 -2.59 -6.31 16.95
C ASP A 12 -3.95 -5.73 16.50
N MET A 13 -3.99 -4.91 15.45
CA MET A 13 -5.23 -4.32 14.93
C MET A 13 -6.00 -5.29 14.03
N ARG A 14 -7.33 -5.20 14.08
CA ARG A 14 -8.21 -5.93 13.16
C ARG A 14 -8.18 -5.30 11.77
N GLU A 15 -8.47 -6.10 10.74
CA GLU A 15 -8.39 -5.70 9.34
C GLU A 15 -9.21 -4.43 9.03
N ASP A 16 -10.45 -4.34 9.54
CA ASP A 16 -11.32 -3.17 9.36
C ASP A 16 -10.68 -1.88 9.90
N GLU A 17 -10.06 -1.95 11.07
CA GLU A 17 -9.41 -0.81 11.73
C GLU A 17 -8.15 -0.38 10.97
N GLN A 18 -7.44 -1.32 10.35
CA GLN A 18 -6.30 -1.01 9.49
C GLN A 18 -6.75 -0.29 8.21
N LEU A 19 -7.87 -0.70 7.62
CA LEU A 19 -8.46 -0.07 6.44
C LEU A 19 -8.94 1.36 6.75
N ASP A 20 -9.64 1.55 7.86
CA ASP A 20 -10.08 2.88 8.33
C ASP A 20 -8.88 3.81 8.57
N LEU A 21 -7.82 3.27 9.18
CA LEU A 21 -6.58 4.00 9.43
C LEU A 21 -5.91 4.42 8.11
N LEU A 22 -5.80 3.51 7.14
CA LEU A 22 -5.25 3.80 5.79
C LEU A 22 -6.10 4.83 5.03
N ALA A 23 -7.42 4.80 5.19
CA ALA A 23 -8.34 5.77 4.60
C ALA A 23 -8.20 7.16 5.25
N SER A 24 -7.93 7.21 6.56
CA SER A 24 -7.77 8.46 7.31
C SER A 24 -6.47 9.20 7.01
N ASP A 25 -5.38 8.48 6.71
CA ASP A 25 -4.08 9.05 6.37
C ASP A 25 -3.49 8.43 5.09
N GLY A 26 -3.80 9.05 3.96
CA GLY A 26 -3.32 8.67 2.64
C GLY A 26 -1.81 8.84 2.42
N MET A 27 -1.04 9.32 3.41
CA MET A 27 0.43 9.28 3.38
C MET A 27 0.99 7.91 3.76
N MET A 28 0.18 7.00 4.29
CA MET A 28 0.60 5.63 4.63
C MET A 28 0.57 4.67 3.43
N VAL A 29 -0.08 5.07 2.33
CA VAL A 29 -0.13 4.29 1.11
C VAL A 29 1.18 4.46 0.34
N LYS A 30 1.83 3.34 -0.02
CA LYS A 30 3.02 3.35 -0.88
C LYS A 30 2.67 3.90 -2.26
N ARG A 31 3.49 4.85 -2.74
CA ARG A 31 3.37 5.49 -4.06
C ARG A 31 4.62 5.19 -4.90
N PRO A 32 4.52 5.10 -6.24
CA PRO A 32 3.30 5.16 -7.07
C PRO A 32 2.38 3.95 -6.85
N LEU A 33 1.08 4.11 -7.11
CA LEU A 33 0.10 3.03 -7.09
C LEU A 33 -0.61 2.99 -8.44
N LEU A 34 -0.58 1.85 -9.11
CA LEU A 34 -1.24 1.65 -10.41
C LEU A 34 -2.28 0.55 -10.26
N ILE A 35 -3.53 0.86 -10.58
CA ILE A 35 -4.66 -0.08 -10.54
C ILE A 35 -5.07 -0.35 -11.98
N GLY A 36 -4.95 -1.60 -12.41
CA GLY A 36 -5.51 -2.12 -13.66
C GLY A 36 -6.77 -2.95 -13.39
N ASP A 37 -7.34 -3.53 -14.43
CA ASP A 37 -8.58 -4.31 -14.33
C ASP A 37 -8.42 -5.60 -13.50
N ASP A 38 -7.25 -6.25 -13.58
CA ASP A 38 -6.94 -7.52 -12.92
C ASP A 38 -5.72 -7.46 -12.00
N PHE A 39 -5.10 -6.28 -11.83
CA PHE A 39 -3.87 -6.15 -11.03
C PHE A 39 -3.71 -4.80 -10.34
N VAL A 40 -2.89 -4.79 -9.29
CA VAL A 40 -2.45 -3.58 -8.60
C VAL A 40 -0.94 -3.62 -8.43
N LEU A 41 -0.24 -2.57 -8.86
CA LEU A 41 1.18 -2.36 -8.59
C LEU A 41 1.34 -1.32 -7.48
N VAL A 42 2.11 -1.69 -6.46
CA VAL A 42 2.33 -0.86 -5.27
C VAL A 42 3.81 -0.51 -5.15
N GLY A 43 4.13 0.77 -5.32
CA GLY A 43 5.49 1.27 -5.48
C GLY A 43 6.03 1.05 -6.90
N PHE A 44 7.25 1.52 -7.14
CA PHE A 44 7.94 1.32 -8.40
C PHE A 44 8.90 0.13 -8.30
N ARG A 45 8.66 -0.88 -9.12
CA ARG A 45 9.53 -2.05 -9.32
C ARG A 45 9.58 -2.33 -10.81
N GLU A 46 10.69 -1.96 -11.44
CA GLU A 46 10.85 -2.00 -12.90
C GLU A 46 10.42 -3.34 -13.50
N LYS A 47 10.91 -4.47 -12.98
CA LYS A 47 10.54 -5.80 -13.48
C LYS A 47 9.03 -6.08 -13.46
N GLU A 48 8.34 -5.74 -12.37
CA GLU A 48 6.90 -5.97 -12.22
C GLU A 48 6.09 -5.03 -13.13
N TRP A 49 6.55 -3.78 -13.26
CA TRP A 49 5.93 -2.80 -14.14
C TRP A 49 6.07 -3.19 -15.61
N THR A 50 7.27 -3.56 -16.06
CA THR A 50 7.53 -4.06 -17.42
C THR A 50 6.69 -5.30 -17.72
N GLU A 51 6.64 -6.30 -16.84
CA GLU A 51 5.88 -7.53 -17.08
C GLU A 51 4.36 -7.27 -17.26
N ARG A 52 3.81 -6.27 -16.55
CA ARG A 52 2.38 -5.94 -16.59
C ARG A 52 2.02 -4.89 -17.65
N LEU A 53 2.96 -4.06 -18.07
CA LEU A 53 2.71 -2.94 -18.99
C LEU A 53 3.29 -3.15 -20.41
N ASP A 54 4.38 -3.90 -20.58
CA ASP A 54 4.99 -4.15 -21.90
C ASP A 54 4.34 -5.34 -22.64
N LYS A 55 3.02 -5.32 -22.80
CA LYS A 55 2.32 -6.18 -23.76
C LYS A 55 1.97 -5.42 -25.04
#